data_AF-C7C1J7-F1
#
_entry.id   AF-C7C1J7-F1
#
_cell.length_a   1.000
_cell.length_b   1.000
_cell.length_c   1.000
_cell.angle_alpha   90.00
_cell.angle_beta   90.00
_cell.angle_gamma   90.00
#
_symmetry.space_group_name_H-M   'P 1'
#
loop_
_entity.id
_entity.type
_entity.pdbx_description
1 polymer ?
#
loop_
_entity_poly.entity_id
_entity_poly.type
_entity_poly.pdbx_seq_one_letter_code
_entity_poly.pdbx_strand_id
1 'polypeptide(L)' 'NRKIESKKRELFSQIKGLAGASGKVALLELGSGTGANFQFYPAGCRITCLDPNPHFQTFLT' A
#
# COMPACT_ATOMS: atom_id res chain seq x y z
N ASN A 1 0.01 6.36 12.55
CA ASN A 1 -0.99 7.41 12.21
C ASN A 1 -2.41 6.93 12.60
N ARG A 2 -2.73 6.92 13.90
CA ARG A 2 -3.95 6.26 14.43
C ARG A 2 -5.25 7.00 14.08
N LYS A 3 -5.21 8.33 14.02
CA LYS A 3 -6.41 9.17 13.75
C LYS A 3 -7.05 8.93 12.38
N ILE A 4 -6.27 8.46 11.41
CA ILE A 4 -6.70 8.28 10.01
C ILE A 4 -6.85 6.78 9.66
N GLU A 5 -6.64 5.88 10.61
CA GLU A 5 -6.66 4.43 10.36
C GLU A 5 -7.99 3.94 9.79
N SER A 6 -9.11 4.32 10.38
CA SER A 6 -10.45 3.90 9.91
C SER A 6 -10.70 4.33 8.46
N LYS A 7 -10.41 5.60 8.13
CA LYS A 7 -10.54 6.14 6.77
C LYS A 7 -9.62 5.43 5.77
N LYS A 8 -8.41 5.05 6.18
CA LYS A 8 -7.50 4.27 5.32
C LYS A 8 -8.02 2.86 5.09
N ARG A 9 -8.51 2.18 6.12
CA ARG A 9 -9.12 0.84 5.97
C ARG A 9 -10.28 0.88 4.98
N GLU A 10 -11.17 1.88 5.14
CA GLU A 10 -12.29 2.08 4.22
C GLU A 10 -11.80 2.33 2.79
N LEU A 11 -10.90 3.31 2.61
CA LEU A 11 -10.37 3.68 1.30
C LEU A 11 -9.67 2.51 0.59
N PHE A 12 -8.86 1.72 1.30
CA PHE A 12 -8.08 0.64 0.69
C PHE A 12 -8.83 -0.69 0.62
N SER A 13 -9.99 -0.83 1.28
CA SER A 13 -10.82 -2.03 1.18
C SER A 13 -11.26 -2.36 -0.25
N GLN A 14 -11.45 -1.33 -1.09
CA GLN A 14 -11.86 -1.46 -2.49
C GLN A 14 -10.79 -2.12 -3.38
N ILE A 15 -9.52 -2.12 -2.98
CA ILE A 15 -8.43 -2.70 -3.79
C ILE A 15 -8.66 -4.20 -4.06
N LYS A 16 -9.27 -4.93 -3.12
CA LYS A 16 -9.61 -6.34 -3.31
C LYS A 16 -10.49 -6.59 -4.53
N GLY A 17 -11.37 -5.64 -4.87
CA GLY A 17 -12.23 -5.72 -6.05
C GLY A 17 -11.49 -5.57 -7.38
N LEU A 18 -10.23 -5.12 -7.35
CA LEU A 18 -9.42 -4.89 -8.56
C LEU A 18 -8.70 -6.16 -9.06
N ALA A 19 -8.74 -7.26 -8.32
CA ALA A 19 -7.96 -8.48 -8.60
C ALA A 19 -8.34 -9.22 -9.90
N GLY A 20 -9.46 -8.84 -10.53
CA GLY A 20 -9.94 -9.43 -11.79
C GLY A 20 -10.00 -10.96 -11.76
N ALA A 21 -9.95 -11.59 -12.94
CA ALA A 21 -9.91 -13.06 -13.06
C ALA A 21 -8.60 -13.69 -12.55
N SER A 22 -7.51 -12.90 -12.48
CA SER A 22 -6.19 -13.39 -12.08
C SER A 22 -6.05 -13.61 -10.57
N GLY A 23 -6.92 -13.01 -9.77
CA GLY A 23 -6.80 -12.97 -8.32
C GLY A 23 -5.60 -12.17 -7.81
N LYS A 24 -4.84 -11.51 -8.70
CA LYS A 24 -3.62 -10.77 -8.37
C LYS A 24 -3.84 -9.28 -8.55
N VAL A 25 -3.22 -8.49 -7.67
CA VAL A 25 -3.20 -7.03 -7.74
C VAL A 25 -1.75 -6.56 -7.74
N ALA A 26 -1.42 -5.65 -8.65
CA ALA A 26 -0.16 -4.91 -8.63
C ALA A 26 -0.44 -3.43 -8.32
N LEU A 27 0.29 -2.88 -7.35
CA LEU A 27 0.13 -1.50 -6.86
C LEU A 27 1.41 -0.69 -7.12
N LEU A 28 1.25 0.59 -7.45
CA LEU A 28 2.33 1.57 -7.50
C LEU A 28 2.11 2.61 -6.40
N GLU A 29 3.00 2.66 -5.41
CA GLU A 29 3.01 3.69 -4.37
C GLU A 29 3.98 4.81 -4.75
N LEU A 30 3.47 6.04 -4.83
CA LEU A 30 4.29 7.24 -5.00
C LEU A 30 4.39 7.98 -3.67
N GLY A 31 5.60 8.26 -3.20
CA GLY A 31 5.83 8.87 -1.89
C GLY A 31 5.61 7.87 -0.76
N SER A 32 6.33 6.74 -0.83
CA SER A 32 6.17 5.64 0.12
C SER A 32 6.51 6.02 1.57
N GLY A 33 7.43 6.97 1.77
CA GLY A 33 7.84 7.46 3.08
C GLY A 33 8.17 6.31 4.03
N THR A 34 7.40 6.20 5.13
CA THR A 34 7.58 5.13 6.11
C THR A 34 6.70 3.89 5.88
N GLY A 35 6.17 3.69 4.66
CA GLY A 35 5.29 2.57 4.34
C GLY A 35 3.92 2.60 5.04
N ALA A 36 3.48 3.76 5.52
CA ALA A 36 2.31 3.90 6.41
C ALA A 36 0.97 3.43 5.81
N ASN A 37 0.93 3.13 4.51
CA ASN A 37 -0.25 2.62 3.81
C ASN A 37 -0.24 1.09 3.62
N PHE A 38 0.93 0.43 3.68
CA PHE A 38 1.08 -0.96 3.22
C PHE A 38 0.27 -1.97 4.03
N GLN A 39 0.11 -1.73 5.32
CA GLN A 39 -0.72 -2.55 6.20
C GLN A 39 -2.21 -2.60 5.79
N PHE A 40 -2.66 -1.70 4.92
CA PHE A 40 -4.04 -1.66 4.44
C PHE A 40 -4.21 -2.31 3.06
N TYR A 41 -3.12 -2.73 2.42
CA TYR A 41 -3.15 -3.38 1.11
C TYR A 41 -3.48 -4.87 1.26
N PRO A 42 -4.17 -5.48 0.27
CA PRO A 42 -4.55 -6.89 0.37
C PRO A 42 -3.31 -7.80 0.36
N ALA A 43 -3.39 -8.89 1.13
CA ALA A 43 -2.35 -9.91 1.15
C ALA A 43 -2.13 -10.49 -0.26
N GLY A 44 -0.88 -10.78 -0.59
CA GLY A 44 -0.50 -11.34 -1.90
C GLY A 44 -0.47 -10.34 -3.06
N CYS A 45 -0.73 -9.05 -2.80
CA CYS A 45 -0.49 -8.03 -3.82
C CYS A 45 1.02 -7.78 -4.02
N ARG A 46 1.39 -7.40 -5.24
CA ARG A 46 2.74 -6.94 -5.55
C ARG A 46 2.77 -5.43 -5.48
N ILE A 47 3.66 -4.87 -4.67
CA ILE A 47 3.78 -3.41 -4.53
C ILE A 47 5.10 -2.97 -5.16
N THR A 48 5.04 -1.96 -6.02
CA THR A 48 6.21 -1.21 -6.49
C THR A 48 6.16 0.16 -5.83
N CYS A 49 7.24 0.54 -5.17
CA CYS A 49 7.29 1.74 -4.32
C CYS A 49 8.33 2.72 -4.87
N LEU A 50 7.95 3.98 -5.02
CA LEU A 50 8.84 5.06 -5.44
C LEU A 50 8.84 6.17 -4.39
N ASP A 51 10.03 6.61 -4.00
CA ASP A 51 10.21 7.78 -3.13
C ASP A 51 11.55 8.46 -3.47
N PRO A 52 11.59 9.79 -3.62
CA PRO A 52 12.85 10.51 -3.84
C PRO A 52 13.76 10.53 -2.60
N ASN A 53 13.22 10.31 -1.39
CA ASN A 53 14.01 10.28 -0.16
C ASN A 53 14.81 8.97 -0.09
N PRO A 54 16.15 8.98 -0.17
CA PRO A 54 16.95 7.76 -0.16
C PRO A 54 16.83 6.95 1.14
N HIS A 55 16.39 7.57 2.24
CA HIS A 55 16.25 6.92 3.54
C HIS A 55 14.96 6.12 3.70
N PHE A 56 14.05 6.13 2.73
CA PHE A 56 12.74 5.48 2.88
C PHE A 56 12.82 3.95 2.96
N GLN A 57 13.85 3.35 2.34
CA GLN A 57 13.99 1.90 2.23
C GLN A 57 14.08 1.20 3.59
N THR A 58 14.65 1.86 4.60
CA THR A 58 14.78 1.32 5.97
C THR A 58 13.44 1.10 6.66
N PHE A 59 12.38 1.71 6.15
CA PHE A 59 11.02 1.58 6.66
C PHE A 59 10.17 0.55 5.89
N LEU A 60 10.72 -0.10 4.86
CA LEU A 60 10.02 -1.10 4.06
C LEU A 60 10.35 -2.56 4.43
N THR A 61 11.30 -2.75 5.36
CA THR A 61 11.71 -4.04 5.92
C THR A 61 10.80 -4.54 7.02
#